data_AF-A0A2T0PUB1-F1
#
_entry.id   AF-A0A2T0PUB1-F1
#
_cell.length_a   1.000
_cell.length_b   1.000
_cell.length_c   1.000
_cell.angle_alpha   90.00
_cell.angle_beta   90.00
_cell.angle_gamma   90.00
#
_symmetry.space_group_name_H-M   'P 1'
#
loop_
_entity.id
_entity.type
_entity.pdbx_description
1 polymer ?
#
loop_
_entity_poly.entity_id
_entity_poly.type
_entity_poly.pdbx_seq_one_letter_code
_entity_poly.pdbx_strand_id
1 'polypeptide(L)'
;MERLFDRRTEEGRANLAAFEALIYEEPTDLGPGSTEDHAAAPDPAGAADRAETSGEDGAAPGSDERPDAVDPFDLLPEAERAELVERLIADSNPRFPLAPVNAEAALRGGPPGTKPVVAGEGVKGADIEFVSDTEVRLKRENKSIGGGFNSFNRHLDHAIQEQLDGSGEIWIQVRPGTDVDRWIRRWQGVRTDGRLADYDGVAVVFRDSEGTSLGRYALSERQHRIADSET
;
A
#
# COMPACT_ATOMS: atom_id res chain seq x y z
N MET A 1 39.47 13.50 -14.64
CA MET A 1 38.14 12.88 -14.68
C MET A 1 37.42 13.20 -13.38
N GLU A 2 36.96 14.45 -13.20
CA GLU A 2 36.48 14.89 -11.87
C GLU A 2 35.48 16.07 -11.96
N ARG A 3 34.73 16.18 -13.08
CA ARG A 3 33.73 17.25 -13.27
C ARG A 3 32.56 16.80 -14.16
N LEU A 4 31.95 15.66 -13.83
CA LEU A 4 30.77 15.16 -14.55
C LEU A 4 29.65 14.64 -13.65
N PHE A 5 29.80 14.70 -12.32
CA PHE A 5 28.79 14.23 -11.36
C PHE A 5 27.92 15.32 -10.73
N ASP A 6 28.23 16.60 -10.95
CA ASP A 6 27.58 17.70 -10.20
C ASP A 6 26.45 18.42 -10.95
N ARG A 7 26.12 18.00 -12.18
CA ARG A 7 25.12 18.68 -13.02
C ARG A 7 23.73 18.04 -13.03
N ARG A 8 23.57 16.83 -12.45
CA ARG A 8 22.28 16.10 -12.41
C ARG A 8 21.47 16.35 -11.14
N THR A 9 22.04 16.99 -10.13
CA THR A 9 21.41 17.27 -8.83
C THR A 9 20.59 18.56 -8.82
N GLU A 10 20.94 19.56 -9.64
CA GLU A 10 20.18 20.82 -9.72
C GLU A 10 18.96 20.73 -10.66
N GLU A 11 19.06 20.07 -11.81
CA GLU A 11 17.90 19.84 -12.70
C GLU A 11 16.85 18.91 -12.08
N GLY A 12 17.28 17.94 -11.27
CA GLY A 12 16.37 17.08 -10.50
C GLY A 12 15.57 17.84 -9.44
N ARG A 13 16.20 18.79 -8.74
CA ARG A 13 15.54 19.62 -7.71
C ARG A 13 14.60 20.66 -8.30
N ALA A 14 14.95 21.27 -9.44
CA ALA A 14 14.07 22.22 -10.12
C ALA A 14 12.81 21.54 -10.69
N ASN A 15 12.94 20.30 -11.19
CA ASN A 15 11.80 19.50 -11.63
C ASN A 15 10.91 19.07 -10.47
N LEU A 16 11.47 18.79 -9.28
CA LEU A 16 10.69 18.47 -8.08
C LEU A 16 9.85 19.67 -7.60
N ALA A 17 10.42 20.88 -7.58
CA ALA A 17 9.70 22.10 -7.18
C ALA A 17 8.61 22.52 -8.19
N ALA A 18 8.86 22.36 -9.49
CA ALA A 18 7.83 22.58 -10.52
C ALA A 18 6.74 21.49 -10.50
N PHE A 19 7.09 20.27 -10.10
CA PHE A 19 6.15 19.16 -9.92
C PHE A 19 5.26 19.36 -8.69
N GLU A 20 5.78 19.90 -7.59
CA GLU A 20 4.97 20.28 -6.42
C GLU A 20 3.96 21.39 -6.73
N ALA A 21 4.29 22.33 -7.62
CA ALA A 21 3.38 23.41 -7.99
C ALA A 21 2.19 22.96 -8.86
N LEU A 22 2.31 21.86 -9.61
CA LEU A 22 1.24 21.32 -10.48
C LEU A 22 0.25 20.39 -9.74
N ILE A 23 0.51 20.09 -8.47
CA ILE A 23 -0.29 19.18 -7.64
C ILE A 23 -1.48 19.90 -6.96
N TYR A 24 -1.58 21.22 -7.10
CA TYR A 24 -2.54 22.06 -6.37
C TYR A 24 -3.44 22.91 -7.29
N GLU A 25 -4.00 22.33 -8.34
CA GLU A 25 -5.29 22.85 -8.83
C GLU A 25 -6.37 22.34 -7.87
N GLU A 26 -7.01 23.26 -7.15
CA GLU A 26 -8.15 22.96 -6.30
C GLU A 26 -9.20 22.18 -7.10
N PRO A 27 -9.86 21.17 -6.51
CA PRO A 27 -10.97 20.52 -7.19
C PRO A 27 -12.02 21.58 -7.50
N THR A 28 -12.17 21.90 -8.78
CA THR A 28 -13.30 22.68 -9.26
C THR A 28 -14.56 21.95 -8.84
N ASP A 29 -15.38 22.68 -8.09
CA ASP A 29 -16.72 22.30 -7.63
C ASP A 29 -17.50 21.59 -8.74
N LEU A 30 -17.52 20.25 -8.67
CA LEU A 30 -18.38 19.43 -9.51
C LEU A 30 -19.79 19.58 -8.95
N GLY A 31 -20.54 20.51 -9.55
CA GLY A 31 -21.90 20.84 -9.19
C GLY A 31 -22.84 19.64 -9.06
N PRO A 32 -24.03 19.85 -8.48
CA PRO A 32 -24.93 18.77 -8.07
C PRO A 32 -25.35 17.91 -9.26
N GLY A 33 -24.90 16.64 -9.23
CA GLY A 33 -25.30 15.62 -10.19
C GLY A 33 -26.80 15.40 -10.15
N SER A 34 -27.42 15.55 -11.31
CA SER A 34 -28.82 15.26 -11.60
C SER A 34 -29.15 13.80 -11.27
N THR A 35 -30.15 13.61 -10.41
CA THR A 35 -30.85 12.34 -10.17
C THR A 35 -31.65 11.97 -11.41
N GLU A 36 -31.18 10.99 -12.18
CA GLU A 36 -32.01 10.30 -13.16
C GLU A 36 -32.59 9.04 -12.53
N ASP A 37 -33.92 9.05 -12.45
CA ASP A 37 -34.79 7.92 -12.12
C ASP A 37 -34.49 6.72 -13.02
N HIS A 38 -34.14 5.58 -12.42
CA HIS A 38 -34.21 4.29 -13.09
C HIS A 38 -35.28 3.42 -12.44
N ALA A 39 -36.29 3.16 -13.26
CA ALA A 39 -37.49 2.41 -12.97
C ALA A 39 -37.20 0.96 -12.57
N ALA A 40 -38.04 0.49 -11.64
CA ALA A 40 -38.14 -0.88 -11.19
C ALA A 40 -38.52 -1.86 -12.31
N ALA A 41 -37.99 -3.08 -12.24
CA ALA A 41 -38.52 -4.26 -12.90
C ALA A 41 -38.16 -5.53 -12.08
N PRO A 42 -38.90 -6.64 -12.23
CA PRO A 42 -39.44 -7.38 -11.08
C PRO A 42 -38.72 -8.69 -10.72
N ASP A 43 -39.04 -9.17 -9.51
CA ASP A 43 -38.85 -10.52 -9.00
C ASP A 43 -39.27 -11.62 -10.00
N PRO A 44 -38.48 -12.72 -10.05
CA PRO A 44 -39.09 -14.03 -10.18
C PRO A 44 -38.66 -14.96 -9.04
N ALA A 45 -39.67 -15.37 -8.27
CA ALA A 45 -39.65 -16.53 -7.41
C ALA A 45 -39.22 -17.80 -8.17
N GLY A 46 -38.35 -18.59 -7.56
CA GLY A 46 -37.91 -19.88 -8.12
C GLY A 46 -37.28 -20.75 -7.04
N ALA A 47 -38.13 -21.39 -6.24
CA ALA A 47 -37.76 -22.45 -5.31
C ALA A 47 -37.31 -23.70 -6.07
N ALA A 48 -36.15 -24.25 -5.70
CA ALA A 48 -35.79 -25.64 -5.97
C ALA A 48 -34.80 -26.14 -4.91
N ASP A 49 -35.38 -26.74 -3.89
CA ASP A 49 -34.98 -27.98 -3.21
C ASP A 49 -33.82 -28.76 -3.86
N ARG A 50 -32.74 -29.01 -3.12
CA ARG A 50 -31.87 -30.20 -3.28
C ARG A 50 -30.86 -30.40 -2.15
N ALA A 51 -31.03 -31.56 -1.52
CA ALA A 51 -30.01 -32.53 -1.11
C ALA A 51 -29.05 -32.15 0.02
N GLU A 52 -29.40 -32.64 1.20
CA GLU A 52 -28.49 -33.02 2.27
C GLU A 52 -27.44 -34.01 1.75
N THR A 53 -26.16 -33.63 1.82
CA THR A 53 -25.04 -34.56 1.76
C THR A 53 -24.30 -34.52 3.09
N SER A 54 -24.58 -35.53 3.92
CA SER A 54 -23.76 -35.94 5.05
C SER A 54 -22.42 -36.45 4.52
N GLY A 55 -21.32 -35.81 4.91
CA GLY A 55 -19.97 -36.15 4.49
C GLY A 55 -18.97 -35.85 5.61
N GLU A 56 -18.71 -36.89 6.39
CA GLU A 56 -17.45 -37.25 7.05
C GLU A 56 -16.67 -36.18 7.82
N ASP A 57 -16.67 -36.37 9.14
CA ASP A 57 -15.70 -35.88 10.12
C ASP A 57 -14.25 -36.22 9.71
N GLY A 58 -13.66 -35.36 8.89
CA GLY A 58 -12.23 -35.29 8.66
C GLY A 58 -11.57 -34.55 9.82
N ALA A 59 -10.91 -35.29 10.71
CA ALA A 59 -10.06 -34.76 11.77
C ALA A 59 -9.16 -33.63 11.24
N ALA A 60 -9.33 -32.44 11.82
CA ALA A 60 -8.50 -31.28 11.52
C ALA A 60 -7.02 -31.65 11.71
N PRO A 61 -6.16 -31.46 10.70
CA PRO A 61 -4.71 -31.55 10.91
C PRO A 61 -4.34 -30.49 11.94
N GLY A 62 -3.67 -30.94 13.00
CA GLY A 62 -3.30 -30.11 14.15
C GLY A 62 -2.73 -28.78 13.73
N SER A 63 -3.23 -27.71 14.36
CA SER A 63 -2.60 -26.41 14.39
C SER A 63 -1.16 -26.62 14.89
N ASP A 64 -0.24 -26.64 13.94
CA ASP A 64 1.19 -26.51 14.15
C ASP A 64 1.39 -25.11 14.76
N GLU A 65 1.15 -25.00 16.07
CA GLU A 65 1.45 -23.84 16.93
C GLU A 65 2.95 -23.63 16.89
N ARG A 66 3.43 -23.08 15.77
CA ARG A 66 4.73 -22.44 15.75
C ARG A 66 4.64 -21.33 16.79
N PRO A 67 5.57 -21.27 17.76
CA PRO A 67 5.55 -20.21 18.75
C PRO A 67 5.45 -18.88 18.00
N ASP A 68 4.45 -18.06 18.38
CA ASP A 68 4.19 -16.74 17.81
C ASP A 68 5.53 -16.04 17.65
N ALA A 69 6.00 -15.95 16.40
CA ALA A 69 7.32 -15.43 16.13
C ALA A 69 7.29 -13.95 16.47
N VAL A 70 7.88 -13.58 17.61
CA VAL A 70 7.93 -12.17 18.05
C VAL A 70 8.51 -11.33 16.92
N ASP A 71 7.79 -10.27 16.54
CA ASP A 71 8.22 -9.39 15.46
C ASP A 71 9.59 -8.77 15.81
N PRO A 72 10.58 -8.84 14.90
CA PRO A 72 11.89 -8.25 15.14
C PRO A 72 11.87 -6.77 15.52
N PHE A 73 10.86 -6.02 15.06
CA PHE A 73 10.64 -4.63 15.48
C PHE A 73 10.34 -4.53 16.98
N ASP A 74 9.57 -5.45 17.55
CA ASP A 74 9.22 -5.45 18.98
C ASP A 74 10.40 -5.82 19.88
N LEU A 75 11.44 -6.45 19.31
CA LEU A 75 12.70 -6.75 20.00
C LEU A 75 13.66 -5.55 20.08
N LEU A 76 13.43 -4.50 19.30
CA LEU A 76 14.26 -3.29 19.35
C LEU A 76 14.06 -2.53 20.66
N PRO A 77 15.08 -1.81 21.19
CA PRO A 77 14.90 -0.87 22.29
C PRO A 77 13.80 0.15 21.99
N GLU A 78 13.02 0.54 23.00
CA GLU A 78 11.90 1.49 22.83
C GLU A 78 12.30 2.81 22.17
N ALA A 79 13.47 3.35 22.54
CA ALA A 79 13.99 4.57 21.95
C ALA A 79 14.30 4.41 20.44
N GLU A 80 14.82 3.25 20.03
CA GLU A 80 15.10 2.95 18.62
C GLU A 80 13.81 2.78 17.82
N ARG A 81 12.79 2.11 18.39
CA ARG A 81 11.46 2.02 17.76
C ARG A 81 10.84 3.40 17.55
N ALA A 82 10.87 4.25 18.59
CA ALA A 82 10.35 5.60 18.53
C ALA A 82 11.06 6.44 17.45
N GLU A 83 12.39 6.36 17.37
CA GLU A 83 13.17 7.04 16.34
C GLU A 83 12.78 6.60 14.92
N LEU A 84 12.62 5.29 14.67
CA LEU A 84 12.21 4.79 13.36
C LEU A 84 10.80 5.27 12.97
N VAL A 85 9.86 5.25 13.92
CA VAL A 85 8.50 5.77 13.71
C VAL A 85 8.53 7.26 13.39
N GLU A 86 9.25 8.07 14.18
CA GLU A 86 9.37 9.51 13.97
C GLU A 86 9.98 9.85 12.62
N ARG A 87 11.05 9.15 12.23
CA ARG A 87 11.71 9.34 10.92
C ARG A 87 10.76 9.04 9.77
N LEU A 88 10.00 7.96 9.85
CA LEU A 88 9.06 7.60 8.80
C LEU A 88 7.89 8.60 8.69
N ILE A 89 7.40 9.12 9.82
CA ILE A 89 6.39 10.19 9.83
C ILE A 89 6.96 11.47 9.23
N ALA A 90 8.19 11.84 9.58
CA ALA A 90 8.83 13.06 9.11
C ALA A 90 9.07 13.07 7.60
N ASP A 91 9.39 11.92 7.00
CA ASP A 91 9.58 11.77 5.55
C ASP A 91 8.26 11.71 4.76
N SER A 92 7.13 11.55 5.45
CA SER A 92 5.82 11.46 4.82
C SER A 92 5.25 12.82 4.39
N ASN A 93 4.10 12.81 3.70
CA ASN A 93 3.43 14.02 3.21
C ASN A 93 3.10 15.01 4.34
N PRO A 94 3.69 16.22 4.39
CA PRO A 94 3.51 17.15 5.51
C PRO A 94 2.09 17.71 5.63
N ARG A 95 1.28 17.66 4.57
CA ARG A 95 -0.13 18.13 4.58
C ARG A 95 -1.12 17.03 4.97
N PHE A 96 -0.68 15.78 4.94
CA PHE A 96 -1.44 14.62 5.39
C PHE A 96 -0.45 13.58 5.92
N PRO A 97 0.17 13.83 7.09
CA PRO A 97 1.27 13.01 7.57
C PRO A 97 0.81 11.58 7.87
N LEU A 98 1.75 10.64 7.75
CA LEU A 98 1.52 9.25 8.19
C LEU A 98 1.16 9.25 9.68
N ALA A 99 0.09 8.56 10.04
CA ALA A 99 -0.33 8.42 11.42
C ALA A 99 0.67 7.50 12.17
N PRO A 100 0.99 7.77 13.45
CA PRO A 100 1.93 6.95 14.20
C PRO A 100 1.60 5.45 14.21
N VAL A 101 0.32 5.10 14.33
CA VAL A 101 -0.15 3.70 14.29
C VAL A 101 0.15 3.01 12.96
N ASN A 102 0.08 3.75 11.84
CA ASN A 102 0.39 3.20 10.53
C ASN A 102 1.89 3.15 10.27
N ALA A 103 2.64 4.12 10.79
CA ALA A 103 4.10 4.09 10.75
C ALA A 103 4.65 2.86 11.50
N GLU A 104 4.13 2.60 12.69
CA GLU A 104 4.48 1.40 13.47
C GLU A 104 4.07 0.11 12.75
N ALA A 105 2.84 0.04 12.24
CA ALA A 105 2.39 -1.12 11.46
C ALA A 105 3.25 -1.36 10.20
N ALA A 106 3.69 -0.30 9.53
CA ALA A 106 4.58 -0.38 8.38
C ALA A 106 6.03 -0.76 8.74
N LEU A 107 6.42 -0.75 10.02
CA LEU A 107 7.73 -1.25 10.47
C LEU A 107 7.68 -2.71 10.93
N ARG A 108 6.47 -3.27 11.12
CA ARG A 108 6.22 -4.68 11.46
C ARG A 108 5.95 -5.56 10.24
N GLY A 109 5.87 -6.88 10.44
CA GLY A 109 5.46 -7.83 9.41
C GLY A 109 6.50 -8.02 8.31
N GLY A 110 7.78 -7.82 8.63
CA GLY A 110 8.88 -8.17 7.75
C GLY A 110 9.07 -9.69 7.65
N PRO A 111 9.80 -10.20 6.63
CA PRO A 111 10.15 -11.61 6.56
C PRO A 111 10.87 -12.08 7.84
N PRO A 112 10.69 -13.34 8.28
CA PRO A 112 11.35 -13.86 9.47
C PRO A 112 12.88 -13.66 9.43
N GLY A 113 13.46 -13.20 10.54
CA GLY A 113 14.90 -12.96 10.66
C GLY A 113 15.39 -11.67 9.98
N THR A 114 14.49 -10.76 9.63
CA THR A 114 14.84 -9.41 9.14
C THR A 114 14.64 -8.36 10.22
N LYS A 115 15.18 -7.16 10.01
CA LYS A 115 14.87 -5.97 10.81
C LYS A 115 14.53 -4.79 9.88
N PRO A 116 13.62 -3.90 10.26
CA PRO A 116 13.32 -2.73 9.45
C PRO A 116 14.46 -1.70 9.52
N VAL A 117 14.74 -1.07 8.38
CA VAL A 117 15.62 0.08 8.24
C VAL A 117 14.84 1.15 7.48
N VAL A 118 14.75 2.35 8.05
CA VAL A 118 14.09 3.50 7.40
C VAL A 118 15.13 4.26 6.58
N ALA A 119 14.82 4.53 5.32
CA ALA A 119 15.66 5.36 4.46
C ALA A 119 15.75 6.81 4.99
N GLY A 120 16.79 7.54 4.60
CA GLY A 120 16.88 8.97 4.87
C GLY A 120 16.17 9.77 3.79
N GLU A 121 15.77 11.01 4.12
CA GLU A 121 15.16 11.93 3.17
C GLU A 121 16.00 12.07 1.89
N GLY A 122 15.35 11.97 0.74
CA GLY A 122 15.98 12.18 -0.58
C GLY A 122 16.87 11.05 -1.06
N VAL A 123 16.88 9.89 -0.38
CA VAL A 123 17.54 8.68 -0.88
C VAL A 123 16.65 8.02 -1.92
N LYS A 124 17.22 7.67 -3.08
CA LYS A 124 16.52 6.87 -4.08
C LYS A 124 16.30 5.46 -3.51
N GLY A 125 15.05 5.03 -3.40
CA GLY A 125 14.69 3.69 -2.92
C GLY A 125 13.32 3.68 -2.27
N ALA A 126 13.04 2.57 -1.59
CA ALA A 126 11.87 2.42 -0.75
C ALA A 126 12.09 3.07 0.62
N ASP A 127 11.03 3.60 1.23
CA ASP A 127 11.12 4.22 2.56
C ASP A 127 11.58 3.24 3.65
N ILE A 128 11.25 1.95 3.51
CA ILE A 128 11.59 0.90 4.46
C ILE A 128 12.21 -0.28 3.72
N GLU A 129 13.33 -0.76 4.24
CA GLU A 129 13.96 -2.01 3.83
C GLU A 129 14.03 -2.98 5.01
N PHE A 130 13.57 -4.21 4.81
CA PHE A 130 13.72 -5.28 5.78
C PHE A 130 14.99 -6.07 5.45
N VAL A 131 15.99 -5.94 6.31
CA VAL A 131 17.34 -6.45 6.07
C VAL A 131 17.63 -7.64 6.96
N SER A 132 18.21 -8.70 6.39
CA SER A 132 18.80 -9.82 7.12
C SER A 132 20.29 -9.83 6.83
N ASP A 133 21.12 -9.73 7.88
CA ASP A 133 22.56 -9.45 7.80
C ASP A 133 22.87 -8.19 6.98
N THR A 134 23.08 -8.35 5.67
CA THR A 134 23.35 -7.27 4.71
C THR A 134 22.48 -7.37 3.45
N GLU A 135 21.52 -8.28 3.41
CA GLU A 135 20.65 -8.51 2.25
C GLU A 135 19.26 -7.92 2.50
N VAL A 136 18.79 -7.09 1.56
CA VAL A 136 17.42 -6.57 1.55
C VAL A 136 16.47 -7.70 1.13
N ARG A 137 15.61 -8.13 2.05
CA ARG A 137 14.64 -9.22 1.84
C ARG A 137 13.27 -8.73 1.40
N LEU A 138 12.89 -7.52 1.81
CA LEU A 138 11.63 -6.88 1.43
C LEU A 138 11.84 -5.37 1.38
N LYS A 139 11.26 -4.74 0.35
CA LYS A 139 11.14 -3.29 0.23
C LYS A 139 9.70 -2.88 0.48
N ARG A 140 9.51 -1.79 1.21
CA ARG A 140 8.21 -1.24 1.53
C ARG A 140 8.21 0.27 1.39
N GLU A 141 7.31 0.77 0.57
CA GLU A 141 7.13 2.18 0.28
C GLU A 141 5.88 2.71 0.97
N ASN A 142 5.93 3.89 1.61
CA ASN A 142 4.79 4.49 2.29
C ASN A 142 4.29 5.73 1.54
N LYS A 143 2.98 5.80 1.30
CA LYS A 143 2.34 6.98 0.69
C LYS A 143 1.17 7.44 1.54
N SER A 144 1.23 8.68 2.01
CA SER A 144 0.08 9.31 2.67
C SER A 144 -0.69 10.19 1.68
N ILE A 145 -1.86 9.73 1.27
CA ILE A 145 -2.65 10.33 0.20
C ILE A 145 -3.89 11.02 0.77
N GLY A 146 -3.79 12.34 0.93
CA GLY A 146 -4.92 13.19 1.31
C GLY A 146 -5.84 13.58 0.14
N GLY A 147 -5.46 13.25 -1.09
CA GLY A 147 -6.22 13.55 -2.32
C GLY A 147 -7.15 12.42 -2.77
N GLY A 148 -7.71 12.55 -3.97
CA GLY A 148 -8.58 11.53 -4.58
C GLY A 148 -7.84 10.50 -5.44
N PHE A 149 -8.61 9.77 -6.26
CA PHE A 149 -8.10 8.71 -7.14
C PHE A 149 -6.92 9.15 -8.04
N ASN A 150 -6.91 10.39 -8.54
CA ASN A 150 -5.82 10.86 -9.41
C ASN A 150 -4.48 10.95 -8.66
N SER A 151 -4.50 11.41 -7.40
CA SER A 151 -3.32 11.40 -6.53
C SER A 151 -2.86 9.97 -6.30
N PHE A 152 -3.80 9.08 -5.95
CA PHE A 152 -3.53 7.65 -5.81
C PHE A 152 -2.86 7.03 -7.03
N ASN A 153 -3.45 7.18 -8.22
CA ASN A 153 -2.90 6.60 -9.45
C ASN A 153 -1.46 7.07 -9.70
N ARG A 154 -1.20 8.38 -9.53
CA ARG A 154 0.12 8.96 -9.76
C ARG A 154 1.15 8.45 -8.75
N HIS A 155 0.82 8.44 -7.46
CA HIS A 155 1.74 7.97 -6.42
C HIS A 155 2.01 6.48 -6.54
N LEU A 156 0.98 5.68 -6.87
CA LEU A 156 1.14 4.24 -7.07
C LEU A 156 2.06 3.95 -8.26
N ASP A 157 1.81 4.57 -9.43
CA ASP A 157 2.65 4.35 -10.62
C ASP A 157 4.11 4.76 -10.38
N HIS A 158 4.33 5.88 -9.67
CA HIS A 158 5.68 6.34 -9.34
C HIS A 158 6.41 5.38 -8.38
N ALA A 159 5.75 4.95 -7.31
CA ALA A 159 6.34 4.03 -6.32
C ALA A 159 6.77 2.70 -6.96
N ILE A 160 5.92 2.14 -7.83
CA ILE A 160 6.23 0.91 -8.55
C ILE A 160 7.48 1.09 -9.44
N GLN A 161 7.55 2.19 -10.20
CA GLN A 161 8.58 2.39 -11.21
C GLN A 161 9.94 2.79 -10.63
N GLU A 162 9.94 3.60 -9.56
CA GLU A 162 11.17 4.26 -9.10
C GLU A 162 11.70 3.74 -7.76
N GLN A 163 10.89 3.04 -6.96
CA GLN A 163 11.21 2.75 -5.55
C GLN A 163 11.32 1.25 -5.24
N LEU A 164 10.50 0.39 -5.86
CA LEU A 164 10.43 -1.04 -5.53
C LEU A 164 11.26 -1.97 -6.44
N ASP A 165 11.88 -1.48 -7.51
CA ASP A 165 12.66 -2.29 -8.47
C ASP A 165 11.93 -3.56 -8.96
N GLY A 166 10.59 -3.52 -9.01
CA GLY A 166 9.74 -4.62 -9.52
C GLY A 166 9.18 -5.59 -8.48
N SER A 167 9.47 -5.46 -7.18
CA SER A 167 8.81 -6.29 -6.15
C SER A 167 8.78 -5.61 -4.77
N GLY A 168 7.77 -5.91 -3.96
CA GLY A 168 7.65 -5.38 -2.61
C GLY A 168 6.24 -4.93 -2.25
N GLU A 169 6.15 -4.00 -1.31
CA GLU A 169 4.88 -3.51 -0.79
C GLU A 169 4.75 -1.99 -0.88
N ILE A 170 3.55 -1.52 -1.17
CA ILE A 170 3.20 -0.10 -1.11
C ILE A 170 2.11 0.07 -0.07
N TRP A 171 2.44 0.74 1.02
CA TRP A 171 1.55 1.03 2.13
C TRP A 171 0.96 2.41 1.93
N ILE A 172 -0.36 2.47 1.78
CA ILE A 172 -1.07 3.70 1.45
C ILE A 172 -1.99 4.07 2.61
N GLN A 173 -1.71 5.20 3.24
CA GLN A 173 -2.65 5.85 4.14
C GLN A 173 -3.60 6.74 3.35
N VAL A 174 -4.91 6.57 3.58
CA VAL A 174 -5.97 7.41 3.02
C VAL A 174 -6.85 8.01 4.12
N ARG A 175 -7.77 8.90 3.76
CA ARG A 175 -8.77 9.41 4.71
C ARG A 175 -9.79 8.32 5.09
N PRO A 176 -10.34 8.33 6.32
CA PRO A 176 -11.45 7.45 6.68
C PRO A 176 -12.62 7.55 5.71
N GLY A 177 -13.27 6.42 5.42
CA GLY A 177 -14.40 6.34 4.49
C GLY A 177 -14.01 6.30 2.99
N THR A 178 -12.71 6.25 2.66
CA THR A 178 -12.27 6.08 1.27
C THR A 178 -12.63 4.68 0.73
N ASP A 179 -13.31 4.63 -0.42
CA ASP A 179 -13.61 3.39 -1.14
C ASP A 179 -12.38 2.91 -1.95
N VAL A 180 -11.48 2.19 -1.26
CA VAL A 180 -10.22 1.69 -1.85
C VAL A 180 -10.46 0.57 -2.87
N ASP A 181 -11.52 -0.22 -2.71
CA ASP A 181 -11.92 -1.24 -3.69
C ASP A 181 -12.28 -0.59 -5.03
N ARG A 182 -13.01 0.53 -5.02
CA ARG A 182 -13.28 1.29 -6.24
C ARG A 182 -12.00 1.86 -6.85
N TRP A 183 -11.03 2.32 -6.05
CA TRP A 183 -9.75 2.82 -6.56
C TRP A 183 -8.95 1.71 -7.23
N ILE A 184 -8.75 0.57 -6.56
CA ILE A 184 -8.06 -0.59 -7.15
C ILE A 184 -8.76 -1.07 -8.43
N ARG A 185 -10.09 -1.24 -8.39
CA ARG A 185 -10.87 -1.64 -9.58
C ARG A 185 -10.67 -0.68 -10.75
N ARG A 186 -10.69 0.63 -10.49
CA ARG A 186 -10.50 1.64 -11.53
C ARG A 186 -9.06 1.61 -12.08
N TRP A 187 -8.06 1.47 -11.22
CA TRP A 187 -6.65 1.40 -11.63
C TRP A 187 -6.36 0.14 -12.46
N GLN A 188 -6.87 -1.02 -12.04
CA GLN A 188 -6.72 -2.27 -12.79
C GLN A 188 -7.58 -2.30 -14.07
N GLY A 189 -8.74 -1.64 -14.07
CA GLY A 189 -9.69 -1.64 -15.18
C GLY A 189 -9.18 -0.95 -16.45
N VAL A 190 -8.22 -0.03 -16.33
CA VAL A 190 -7.59 0.63 -17.50
C VAL A 190 -6.36 -0.10 -18.03
N ARG A 191 -6.00 -1.25 -17.46
CA ARG A 191 -4.81 -2.05 -17.80
C ARG A 191 -5.22 -3.40 -18.40
N THR A 192 -4.47 -3.86 -19.40
CA THR A 192 -4.60 -5.21 -19.96
C THR A 192 -4.03 -6.24 -18.99
N ASP A 193 -4.42 -7.52 -19.13
CA ASP A 193 -3.89 -8.57 -18.25
C ASP A 193 -2.36 -8.73 -18.39
N GLY A 194 -1.83 -8.60 -19.61
CA GLY A 194 -0.38 -8.60 -19.83
C GLY A 194 0.34 -7.45 -19.12
N ARG A 195 -0.28 -6.27 -19.04
CA ARG A 195 0.27 -5.14 -18.28
C ARG A 195 0.12 -5.32 -16.78
N LEU A 196 -0.90 -6.06 -16.33
CA LEU A 196 -1.03 -6.39 -14.92
C LEU A 196 0.05 -7.36 -14.47
N ALA A 197 0.43 -8.33 -15.32
CA ALA A 197 1.52 -9.27 -15.04
C ALA A 197 2.88 -8.58 -14.80
N ASP A 198 3.10 -7.37 -15.33
CA ASP A 198 4.30 -6.57 -15.05
C ASP A 198 4.41 -6.14 -13.57
N TYR A 199 3.33 -6.26 -12.79
CA TYR A 199 3.28 -5.94 -11.36
C TYR A 199 3.29 -7.19 -10.46
N ASP A 200 3.74 -8.33 -11.00
CA ASP A 200 3.90 -9.53 -10.19
C ASP A 200 4.89 -9.29 -9.03
N GLY A 201 4.57 -9.84 -7.86
CA GLY A 201 5.34 -9.60 -6.64
C GLY A 201 5.18 -8.21 -6.01
N VAL A 202 4.27 -7.36 -6.51
CA VAL A 202 3.91 -6.09 -5.86
C VAL A 202 2.55 -6.20 -5.17
N ALA A 203 2.52 -5.89 -3.87
CA ALA A 203 1.28 -5.76 -3.10
C ALA A 203 1.03 -4.31 -2.68
N VAL A 204 -0.24 -3.93 -2.57
CA VAL A 204 -0.67 -2.65 -1.99
C VAL A 204 -1.49 -2.92 -0.74
N VAL A 205 -1.12 -2.26 0.35
CA VAL A 205 -1.83 -2.30 1.64
C VAL A 205 -2.47 -0.93 1.87
N PHE A 206 -3.77 -0.89 2.09
CA PHE A 206 -4.48 0.34 2.42
C PHE A 206 -4.84 0.37 3.90
N ARG A 207 -4.60 1.53 4.52
CA ARG A 207 -5.06 1.85 5.86
C ARG A 207 -5.68 3.24 5.88
N ASP A 208 -6.64 3.48 6.75
CA ASP A 208 -7.04 4.86 7.05
C ASP A 208 -6.12 5.50 8.08
N SER A 209 -6.25 6.81 8.31
CA SER A 209 -5.47 7.54 9.31
C SER A 209 -5.75 7.15 10.77
N GLU A 210 -6.79 6.35 11.03
CA GLU A 210 -7.12 5.83 12.36
C GLU A 210 -6.43 4.48 12.63
N GLY A 211 -5.79 3.90 11.61
CA GLY A 211 -5.09 2.62 11.70
C GLY A 211 -5.91 1.43 11.23
N THR A 212 -7.12 1.63 10.71
CA THR A 212 -7.97 0.54 10.22
C THR A 212 -7.41 -0.01 8.91
N SER A 213 -7.21 -1.34 8.83
CA SER A 213 -6.92 -2.01 7.56
C SER A 213 -8.13 -1.94 6.63
N LEU A 214 -7.96 -1.34 5.46
CA LEU A 214 -9.01 -1.25 4.45
C LEU A 214 -8.89 -2.39 3.41
N GLY A 215 -7.69 -2.93 3.24
CA GLY A 215 -7.44 -4.13 2.44
C GLY A 215 -6.02 -4.24 1.89
N ARG A 216 -5.65 -5.45 1.50
CA ARG A 216 -4.39 -5.81 0.85
C ARG A 216 -4.66 -6.43 -0.51
N TYR A 217 -3.96 -5.98 -1.55
CA TYR A 217 -4.22 -6.37 -2.94
C TYR A 217 -2.94 -6.76 -3.67
N ALA A 218 -2.96 -7.89 -4.38
CA ALA A 218 -1.95 -8.18 -5.39
C ALA A 218 -2.21 -7.33 -6.64
N LEU A 219 -1.22 -6.60 -7.13
CA LEU A 219 -1.43 -5.74 -8.30
C LEU A 219 -1.49 -6.52 -9.62
N SER A 220 -0.90 -7.70 -9.66
CA SER A 220 -0.89 -8.57 -10.85
C SER A 220 -2.23 -9.23 -11.17
N GLU A 221 -3.15 -9.26 -10.21
CA GLU A 221 -4.42 -10.00 -10.33
C GLU A 221 -5.63 -9.10 -10.14
N ARG A 222 -6.64 -9.26 -11.00
CA ARG A 222 -7.85 -8.44 -10.94
C ARG A 222 -8.61 -8.71 -9.65
N GLN A 223 -8.81 -7.67 -8.86
CA GLN A 223 -9.63 -7.69 -7.64
C GLN A 223 -9.25 -8.78 -6.64
N HIS A 224 -8.00 -9.28 -6.69
CA HIS A 224 -7.56 -10.26 -5.72
C HIS A 224 -7.13 -9.56 -4.44
N ARG A 225 -8.08 -9.47 -3.50
CA ARG A 225 -7.78 -9.14 -2.12
C ARG A 225 -7.08 -10.34 -1.50
N ILE A 226 -5.86 -10.14 -1.03
CA ILE A 226 -5.12 -11.16 -0.30
C ILE A 226 -5.57 -11.06 1.17
N ALA A 227 -5.61 -12.18 1.87
CA ALA A 227 -5.78 -12.16 3.32
C ALA A 227 -4.73 -11.22 3.93
N ASP A 228 -5.14 -10.42 4.91
CA ASP A 228 -4.16 -9.75 5.76
C ASP A 228 -3.40 -10.90 6.44
N SER A 229 -2.11 -11.00 6.18
CA SER A 229 -1.27 -11.95 6.90
C SER A 229 -1.49 -11.67 8.39
N GLU A 230 -1.96 -12.65 9.14
CA GLU A 230 -1.95 -12.57 10.61
C GLU A 230 -0.47 -12.52 11.01
N THR A 231 0.04 -11.30 11.16
CA THR A 231 1.36 -10.98 11.70
C THR A 231 1.20 -10.47 13.12
#